data_AF-A0A8S1D9K4-F1
#
_entry.id   AF-A0A8S1D9K4-F1
#
_cell.length_a   1.000
_cell.length_b   1.000
_cell.length_c   1.000
_cell.angle_alpha   90.00
_cell.angle_beta   90.00
_cell.angle_gamma   90.00
#
_symmetry.space_group_name_H-M   'P 1'
#
loop_
_entity.id
_entity.type
_entity.pdbx_description
1 polymer ?
#
loop_
_entity_poly.entity_id
_entity_poly.type
_entity_poly.pdbx_seq_one_letter_code
_entity_poly.pdbx_strand_id
1 'polypeptide(L)'
;MRQQMRWSTYKKVPILLAKVDGGYQQMNDSSVIISALTSYMHNPSEGLTAALKYYPSIEFKDDEGNVKSEVMNRHFLMFGESMPKGKTKESINEERKWRKWADEVLVHTLSPNVYRTKDEALQAFNWFSEVGDWEKHFSKWERLVVIYVGAMAMLMIGKRLKKRHNLKGDVRLSLYDENNFWLKELRKKGTPFMGGSEPNLADLAVYGVLNSIEGCDAFKDLEKNTKIGPWYYGMKAAVADRRGAVVQ
;
A
#
# COMPACT_ATOMS: atom_id res chain seq x y z
N MET A 1 -9.24 -16.45 -6.56
CA MET A 1 -8.85 -15.08 -6.95
C MET A 1 -9.09 -14.76 -8.44
N ARG A 2 -8.54 -15.50 -9.43
CA ARG A 2 -8.77 -15.17 -10.87
C ARG A 2 -10.23 -15.24 -11.34
N GLN A 3 -11.09 -16.04 -10.70
CA GLN A 3 -12.52 -16.11 -11.06
C GLN A 3 -13.28 -14.82 -10.68
N GLN A 4 -12.98 -14.21 -9.54
CA GLN A 4 -13.66 -13.01 -9.04
C GLN A 4 -13.33 -11.74 -9.84
N MET A 5 -12.24 -11.74 -10.63
CA MET A 5 -11.83 -10.62 -11.48
C MET A 5 -12.09 -10.88 -12.97
N ARG A 6 -12.90 -11.90 -13.32
CA ARG A 6 -13.19 -12.24 -14.74
C ARG A 6 -13.86 -11.09 -15.50
N TRP A 7 -14.57 -10.21 -14.80
CA TRP A 7 -15.24 -9.04 -15.36
C TRP A 7 -14.27 -7.90 -15.74
N SER A 8 -13.01 -7.94 -15.30
CA SER A 8 -12.02 -6.90 -15.61
C SER A 8 -10.92 -7.41 -16.54
N THR A 9 -10.51 -6.56 -17.48
CA THR A 9 -9.31 -6.78 -18.30
C THR A 9 -8.03 -6.59 -17.47
N TYR A 10 -8.07 -5.75 -16.43
CA TYR A 10 -6.98 -5.57 -15.48
C TYR A 10 -6.86 -6.78 -14.55
N LYS A 11 -5.64 -7.33 -14.44
CA LYS A 11 -5.39 -8.62 -13.76
C LYS A 11 -4.70 -8.50 -12.40
N LYS A 12 -4.55 -7.28 -11.87
CA LYS A 12 -3.96 -7.02 -10.55
C LYS A 12 -5.04 -6.47 -9.61
N VAL A 13 -4.75 -6.45 -8.32
CA VAL A 13 -5.55 -5.84 -7.26
C VAL A 13 -4.76 -4.72 -6.58
N PRO A 14 -5.40 -3.72 -5.96
CA PRO A 14 -6.86 -3.52 -5.89
C PRO A 14 -7.47 -3.01 -7.21
N ILE A 15 -8.78 -3.26 -7.37
CA ILE A 15 -9.64 -2.64 -8.39
C ILE A 15 -10.80 -2.00 -7.63
N LEU A 16 -11.11 -0.74 -7.92
CA LEU A 16 -12.25 -0.03 -7.35
C LEU A 16 -13.27 0.30 -8.45
N LEU A 17 -14.54 0.00 -8.21
CA LEU A 17 -15.66 0.44 -9.04
C LEU A 17 -16.40 1.57 -8.32
N ALA A 18 -16.36 2.77 -8.88
CA ALA A 18 -17.13 3.90 -8.39
C ALA A 18 -18.39 4.06 -9.25
N LYS A 19 -19.56 4.20 -8.63
CA LYS A 19 -20.78 4.56 -9.35
C LYS A 19 -20.70 6.02 -9.79
N VAL A 20 -20.96 6.27 -11.07
CA VAL A 20 -20.98 7.62 -11.68
C VAL A 20 -22.23 7.76 -12.53
N ASP A 21 -22.52 8.97 -13.00
CA ASP A 21 -23.63 9.20 -13.92
C ASP A 21 -23.45 8.35 -15.18
N GLY A 22 -24.46 7.54 -15.50
CA GLY A 22 -24.42 6.64 -16.66
C GLY A 22 -23.70 5.30 -16.44
N GLY A 23 -23.27 4.95 -15.22
CA GLY A 23 -22.81 3.59 -14.91
C GLY A 23 -21.75 3.48 -13.82
N TYR A 24 -20.65 2.80 -14.13
CA TYR A 24 -19.54 2.55 -13.21
C TYR A 24 -18.21 2.93 -13.85
N GLN A 25 -17.39 3.64 -13.09
CA GLN A 25 -16.02 3.96 -13.42
C GLN A 25 -15.07 2.99 -12.70
N GLN A 26 -14.36 2.17 -13.47
CA GLN A 26 -13.30 1.32 -12.92
C GLN A 26 -12.01 2.13 -12.72
N MET A 27 -11.37 1.93 -11.57
CA MET A 27 -10.06 2.46 -11.22
C MET A 27 -9.13 1.31 -10.84
N ASN A 28 -7.90 1.39 -11.31
CA ASN A 28 -6.84 0.39 -11.14
C ASN A 28 -5.61 1.08 -10.54
N ASP A 29 -4.67 0.27 -10.03
CA ASP A 29 -3.48 0.74 -9.31
C ASP A 29 -3.85 1.45 -7.99
N SER A 30 -3.31 0.96 -6.87
CA SER A 30 -3.64 1.48 -5.54
C SER A 30 -3.30 2.97 -5.40
N SER A 31 -2.17 3.40 -5.94
CA SER A 31 -1.72 4.79 -5.84
C SER A 31 -2.57 5.72 -6.70
N VAL A 32 -2.97 5.27 -7.90
CA VAL A 32 -3.89 6.00 -8.79
C VAL A 32 -5.29 6.11 -8.18
N ILE A 33 -5.84 5.03 -7.63
CA ILE A 33 -7.14 5.05 -6.95
C ILE A 33 -7.14 6.15 -5.86
N ILE A 34 -6.12 6.15 -5.00
CA ILE A 34 -6.02 7.14 -3.92
C ILE A 34 -5.82 8.56 -4.47
N SER A 35 -4.95 8.74 -5.47
CA SER A 35 -4.69 10.07 -6.06
C SER A 35 -5.92 10.64 -6.77
N ALA A 36 -6.61 9.83 -7.57
CA ALA A 36 -7.80 10.24 -8.31
C ALA A 36 -8.96 10.57 -7.35
N LEU A 37 -9.22 9.71 -6.35
CA LEU A 37 -10.24 9.98 -5.34
C LEU A 37 -9.92 11.23 -4.52
N THR A 38 -8.66 11.43 -4.12
CA THR A 38 -8.27 12.62 -3.36
C THR A 38 -8.41 13.90 -4.20
N SER A 39 -8.03 13.84 -5.48
CA SER A 39 -8.19 14.98 -6.40
C SER A 39 -9.67 15.28 -6.64
N TYR A 40 -10.50 14.25 -6.80
CA TYR A 40 -11.95 14.39 -6.91
C TYR A 40 -12.57 14.98 -5.64
N MET A 41 -12.18 14.54 -4.44
CA MET A 41 -12.69 15.10 -3.18
C MET A 41 -12.32 16.58 -3.00
N HIS A 42 -11.22 17.03 -3.60
CA HIS A 42 -10.83 18.45 -3.59
C HIS A 42 -11.66 19.29 -4.57
N ASN A 43 -11.98 18.75 -5.75
CA ASN A 43 -12.82 19.42 -6.76
C ASN A 43 -13.95 18.51 -7.27
N PRO A 44 -15.00 18.27 -6.46
CA PRO A 44 -16.05 17.32 -6.83
C PRO A 44 -16.82 17.70 -8.10
N SER A 45 -16.90 19.00 -8.42
CA SER A 45 -17.60 19.52 -9.60
C SER A 45 -17.01 19.06 -10.93
N GLU A 46 -15.74 18.65 -10.97
CA GLU A 46 -15.12 18.16 -12.19
C GLU A 46 -15.59 16.74 -12.57
N GLY A 47 -16.06 15.97 -11.56
CA GLY A 47 -16.43 14.58 -11.71
C GLY A 47 -15.24 13.62 -11.71
N LEU A 48 -15.46 12.41 -11.18
CA LEU A 48 -14.41 11.41 -11.02
C LEU A 48 -13.79 10.94 -12.34
N THR A 49 -14.61 10.81 -13.40
CA THR A 49 -14.14 10.41 -14.72
C THR A 49 -13.21 11.44 -15.35
N ALA A 50 -13.40 12.74 -15.08
CA ALA A 50 -12.47 13.78 -15.52
C ALA A 50 -11.15 13.70 -14.76
N ALA A 51 -11.21 13.57 -13.44
CA ALA A 51 -10.02 13.42 -12.59
C ALA A 51 -9.11 12.25 -13.04
N LEU A 52 -9.70 11.15 -13.51
CA LEU A 52 -8.94 9.99 -14.00
C LEU A 52 -8.15 10.25 -15.29
N LYS A 53 -8.55 11.22 -16.12
CA LYS A 53 -7.84 11.57 -17.37
C LYS A 53 -6.42 12.06 -17.10
N TYR A 54 -6.15 12.54 -15.88
CA TYR A 54 -4.82 12.99 -15.47
C TYR A 54 -3.84 11.86 -15.14
N TYR A 55 -4.31 10.60 -15.14
CA TYR A 55 -3.52 9.41 -14.82
C TYR A 55 -3.48 8.42 -16.00
N PRO A 56 -2.95 8.80 -17.18
CA PRO A 56 -2.90 7.91 -18.33
C PRO A 56 -1.92 6.75 -18.11
N SER A 57 -2.30 5.57 -18.60
CA SER A 57 -1.40 4.40 -18.66
C SER A 57 -0.57 4.47 -19.94
N ILE A 58 0.75 4.41 -19.82
CA ILE A 58 1.67 4.33 -20.96
C ILE A 58 2.22 2.92 -21.03
N GLU A 59 2.22 2.36 -22.24
CA GLU A 59 2.88 1.09 -22.53
C GLU A 59 4.23 1.35 -23.22
N PHE A 60 5.27 0.69 -22.74
CA PHE A 60 6.61 0.73 -23.32
C PHE A 60 7.24 -0.66 -23.26
N LYS A 61 8.22 -0.93 -24.13
CA LYS A 61 9.03 -2.14 -24.04
C LYS A 61 10.25 -1.86 -23.18
N ASP A 62 10.54 -2.75 -22.24
CA ASP A 62 11.81 -2.69 -21.51
C ASP A 62 12.98 -3.21 -22.36
N ASP A 63 14.19 -3.13 -21.80
CA ASP A 63 15.43 -3.57 -22.46
C ASP A 63 15.43 -5.07 -22.83
N GLU A 64 14.55 -5.86 -22.21
CA GLU A 64 14.35 -7.29 -22.47
C GLU A 64 13.23 -7.53 -23.50
N GLY A 65 12.61 -6.48 -24.04
CA GLY A 65 11.52 -6.54 -25.01
C GLY A 65 10.14 -6.83 -24.39
N ASN A 66 10.03 -6.88 -23.06
CA ASN A 66 8.75 -7.11 -22.38
C ASN A 66 7.93 -5.82 -22.39
N VAL A 67 6.64 -5.93 -22.74
CA VAL A 67 5.71 -4.80 -22.63
C VAL A 67 5.41 -4.53 -21.15
N LYS A 68 5.81 -3.36 -20.69
CA LYS A 68 5.48 -2.80 -19.37
C LYS A 68 4.45 -1.70 -19.55
N SER A 69 3.55 -1.61 -18.59
CA SER A 69 2.60 -0.51 -18.49
C SER A 69 2.83 0.23 -17.19
N GLU A 70 2.97 1.56 -17.26
CA GLU A 70 3.14 2.44 -16.13
C GLU A 70 2.11 3.56 -16.17
N VAL A 71 1.50 3.86 -15.03
CA VAL A 71 0.54 4.96 -14.93
C VAL A 71 1.28 6.24 -14.58
N MET A 72 1.21 7.22 -15.48
CA MET A 72 1.76 8.54 -15.24
C MET A 72 1.07 9.21 -14.06
N ASN A 73 1.80 10.09 -13.39
CA ASN A 73 1.25 10.94 -12.33
C ASN A 73 0.65 10.18 -11.15
N ARG A 74 0.86 8.87 -10.99
CA ARG A 74 0.21 8.02 -9.96
C ARG A 74 0.31 8.56 -8.53
N HIS A 75 1.34 9.34 -8.19
CA HIS A 75 1.51 9.98 -6.87
C HIS A 75 1.22 11.49 -6.86
N PHE A 76 0.74 12.07 -7.96
CA PHE A 76 0.37 13.48 -8.07
C PHE A 76 -1.10 13.68 -7.72
N LEU A 77 -1.39 14.73 -6.96
CA LEU A 77 -2.75 15.21 -6.72
C LEU A 77 -3.03 16.38 -7.66
N MET A 78 -4.20 16.36 -8.29
CA MET A 78 -4.63 17.36 -9.26
C MET A 78 -5.52 18.38 -8.55
N PHE A 79 -4.92 19.51 -8.16
CA PHE A 79 -5.62 20.57 -7.42
C PHE A 79 -6.20 21.69 -8.32
N GLY A 80 -6.01 21.59 -9.64
CA GLY A 80 -6.42 22.64 -10.58
C GLY A 80 -5.72 23.97 -10.31
N GLU A 81 -6.46 25.07 -10.42
CA GLU A 81 -5.93 26.44 -10.25
C GLU A 81 -5.77 26.85 -8.78
N SER A 82 -6.42 26.15 -7.84
CA SER A 82 -6.44 26.53 -6.42
C SER A 82 -5.81 25.46 -5.54
N MET A 83 -4.75 25.87 -4.83
CA MET A 83 -4.09 25.01 -3.84
C MET A 83 -4.97 24.83 -2.60
N PRO A 84 -4.99 23.63 -1.98
CA PRO A 84 -5.72 23.42 -0.74
C PRO A 84 -5.28 24.40 0.35
N LYS A 85 -6.26 24.99 1.05
CA LYS A 85 -5.98 25.88 2.19
C LYS A 85 -5.09 25.16 3.21
N GLY A 86 -4.00 25.82 3.61
CA GLY A 86 -3.06 25.26 4.59
C GLY A 86 -2.04 24.26 4.02
N LYS A 87 -2.05 23.95 2.71
CA LYS A 87 -0.98 23.17 2.06
C LYS A 87 -0.02 24.06 1.28
N THR A 88 1.28 23.82 1.46
CA THR A 88 2.34 24.44 0.67
C THR A 88 2.84 23.49 -0.42
N LYS A 89 3.52 24.02 -1.44
CA LYS A 89 4.13 23.20 -2.50
C LYS A 89 5.12 22.18 -1.93
N GLU A 90 5.87 22.58 -0.91
CA GLU A 90 6.84 21.75 -0.20
C GLU A 90 6.13 20.58 0.49
N SER A 91 5.02 20.84 1.19
CA SER A 91 4.25 19.78 1.87
C SER A 91 3.67 18.74 0.91
N ILE A 92 3.24 19.16 -0.29
CA ILE A 92 2.72 18.27 -1.33
C ILE A 92 3.84 17.43 -1.96
N ASN A 93 4.99 18.05 -2.21
CA ASN A 93 6.15 17.33 -2.74
C ASN A 93 6.71 16.33 -1.71
N GLU A 94 6.70 16.67 -0.42
CA GLU A 94 7.05 15.77 0.66
C GLU A 94 6.09 14.57 0.75
N GLU A 95 4.78 14.83 0.74
CA GLU A 95 3.76 13.78 0.73
C GLU A 95 3.97 12.84 -0.47
N ARG A 96 4.16 13.39 -1.68
CA ARG A 96 4.46 12.62 -2.89
C ARG A 96 5.71 11.77 -2.75
N LYS A 97 6.81 12.35 -2.24
CA LYS A 97 8.09 11.65 -2.05
C LYS A 97 7.89 10.41 -1.18
N TRP A 98 7.16 10.54 -0.08
CA TRP A 98 6.96 9.44 0.86
C TRP A 98 5.99 8.38 0.36
N ARG A 99 4.94 8.78 -0.38
CA ARG A 99 4.07 7.82 -1.08
C ARG A 99 4.86 6.97 -2.08
N LYS A 100 5.76 7.62 -2.85
CA LYS A 100 6.65 6.91 -3.78
C LYS A 100 7.61 5.97 -3.03
N TRP A 101 8.23 6.44 -1.96
CA TRP A 101 9.12 5.61 -1.14
C TRP A 101 8.40 4.39 -0.52
N ALA A 102 7.16 4.55 -0.05
CA ALA A 102 6.39 3.44 0.50
C ALA A 102 6.18 2.32 -0.54
N ASP A 103 5.82 2.71 -1.77
CA ASP A 103 5.54 1.80 -2.90
C ASP A 103 6.80 1.18 -3.53
N GLU A 104 7.93 1.88 -3.49
CA GLU A 104 9.15 1.47 -4.22
C GLU A 104 10.26 0.93 -3.32
N VAL A 105 10.18 1.18 -2.01
CA VAL A 105 11.24 0.79 -1.06
C VAL A 105 10.63 -0.02 0.09
N LEU A 106 9.74 0.60 0.88
CA LEU A 106 9.25 -0.02 2.11
C LEU A 106 8.57 -1.37 1.83
N VAL A 107 7.65 -1.42 0.86
CA VAL A 107 6.90 -2.65 0.53
C VAL A 107 7.82 -3.82 0.15
N HIS A 108 8.99 -3.55 -0.43
CA HIS A 108 9.93 -4.59 -0.84
C HIS A 108 10.70 -5.20 0.33
N THR A 109 10.64 -4.59 1.51
CA THR A 109 11.16 -5.19 2.75
C THR A 109 10.22 -6.21 3.38
N LEU A 110 8.91 -6.15 3.10
CA LEU A 110 7.90 -6.96 3.80
C LEU A 110 7.97 -8.45 3.44
N SER A 111 7.78 -8.80 2.16
CA SER A 111 7.73 -10.21 1.74
C SER A 111 8.95 -11.03 2.19
N PRO A 112 10.20 -10.54 2.02
CA PRO A 112 11.37 -11.26 2.53
C PRO A 112 11.38 -11.42 4.06
N ASN A 113 10.73 -10.52 4.80
CA ASN A 113 10.65 -10.58 6.26
C ASN A 113 9.55 -11.51 6.77
N VAL A 114 8.34 -11.48 6.19
CA VAL A 114 7.24 -12.35 6.62
C VAL A 114 7.42 -13.79 6.17
N TYR A 115 8.23 -14.04 5.13
CA TYR A 115 8.52 -15.38 4.60
C TYR A 115 9.99 -15.80 4.79
N ARG A 116 10.66 -15.30 5.83
CA ARG A 116 12.09 -15.55 6.06
C ARG A 116 12.37 -17.01 6.44
N THR A 117 11.60 -17.56 7.38
CA THR A 117 11.66 -18.97 7.81
C THR A 117 10.36 -19.72 7.46
N LYS A 118 10.39 -21.05 7.60
CA LYS A 118 9.20 -21.90 7.36
C LYS A 118 8.07 -21.56 8.32
N ASP A 119 8.40 -21.35 9.59
CA ASP A 119 7.43 -21.06 10.64
C ASP A 119 6.78 -19.70 10.43
N GLU A 120 7.59 -18.67 10.12
CA GLU A 120 7.09 -17.33 9.79
C GLU A 120 6.20 -17.37 8.54
N ALA A 121 6.59 -18.12 7.51
CA ALA A 121 5.77 -18.23 6.30
C ALA A 121 4.43 -18.90 6.56
N LEU A 122 4.41 -19.98 7.34
CA LEU A 122 3.16 -20.66 7.71
C LEU A 122 2.30 -19.77 8.61
N GLN A 123 2.91 -19.06 9.57
CA GLN A 123 2.24 -18.12 10.45
C GLN A 123 1.58 -16.98 9.66
N ALA A 124 2.29 -16.40 8.69
CA ALA A 124 1.76 -15.36 7.81
C ALA A 124 0.56 -15.84 6.99
N PHE A 125 0.61 -17.06 6.42
CA PHE A 125 -0.53 -17.61 5.67
C PHE A 125 -1.76 -17.91 6.53
N ASN A 126 -1.56 -18.36 7.77
CA ASN A 126 -2.67 -18.52 8.72
C ASN A 126 -3.29 -17.17 9.07
N TRP A 127 -2.46 -16.16 9.35
CA TRP A 127 -2.93 -14.79 9.56
C TRP A 127 -3.73 -14.28 8.37
N PHE A 128 -3.21 -14.39 7.14
CA PHE A 128 -3.93 -13.96 5.92
C PHE A 128 -5.22 -14.74 5.69
N SER A 129 -5.26 -16.02 6.07
CA SER A 129 -6.48 -16.82 6.02
C SER A 129 -7.55 -16.30 6.97
N GLU A 130 -7.15 -15.85 8.17
CA GLU A 130 -8.04 -15.30 9.18
C GLU A 130 -8.56 -13.93 8.78
N VAL A 131 -7.66 -12.95 8.56
CA VAL A 131 -8.08 -11.57 8.23
C VAL A 131 -8.66 -11.41 6.83
N GLY A 132 -8.31 -12.32 5.92
CA GLY A 132 -8.86 -12.37 4.57
C GLY A 132 -10.19 -13.11 4.50
N ASP A 133 -10.74 -13.59 5.62
CA ASP A 133 -11.98 -14.35 5.68
C ASP A 133 -11.99 -15.55 4.70
N TRP A 134 -10.84 -16.21 4.51
CA TRP A 134 -10.70 -17.25 3.48
C TRP A 134 -11.65 -18.43 3.70
N GLU A 135 -12.09 -18.66 4.92
CA GLU A 135 -13.12 -19.66 5.23
C GLU A 135 -14.47 -19.41 4.59
N LYS A 136 -14.80 -18.15 4.28
CA LYS A 136 -16.03 -17.77 3.58
C LYS A 136 -15.90 -17.93 2.06
N HIS A 137 -14.67 -18.05 1.56
CA HIS A 137 -14.37 -18.00 0.13
C HIS A 137 -13.76 -19.29 -0.45
N PHE A 138 -13.18 -20.15 0.39
CA PHE A 138 -12.53 -21.39 0.01
C PHE A 138 -13.10 -22.55 0.80
N SER A 139 -13.23 -23.72 0.17
CA SER A 139 -13.50 -24.94 0.92
C SER A 139 -12.34 -25.27 1.88
N LYS A 140 -12.61 -26.05 2.94
CA LYS A 140 -11.59 -26.39 3.94
C LYS A 140 -10.31 -26.99 3.32
N TRP A 141 -10.46 -27.86 2.32
CA TRP A 141 -9.33 -28.49 1.65
C TRP A 141 -8.55 -27.52 0.76
N GLU A 142 -9.24 -26.71 -0.05
CA GLU A 142 -8.57 -25.69 -0.86
C GLU A 142 -7.81 -24.70 0.02
N ARG A 143 -8.41 -24.28 1.14
CA ARG A 143 -7.77 -23.40 2.12
C ARG A 143 -6.49 -24.00 2.68
N LEU A 144 -6.51 -25.27 3.10
CA LEU A 144 -5.31 -25.96 3.59
C LEU A 144 -4.23 -26.03 2.52
N VAL A 145 -4.58 -26.37 1.28
CA VAL A 145 -3.62 -26.40 0.16
C VAL A 145 -3.00 -25.02 -0.06
N VAL A 146 -3.81 -23.96 -0.10
CA VAL A 146 -3.33 -22.59 -0.27
C VAL A 146 -2.37 -22.19 0.86
N ILE A 147 -2.69 -22.53 2.11
CA ILE A 147 -1.83 -22.22 3.26
C ILE A 147 -0.48 -22.93 3.14
N TYR A 148 -0.45 -24.26 3.02
CA TYR A 148 0.81 -25.01 3.07
C TYR A 148 1.65 -24.86 1.80
N VAL A 149 1.02 -25.01 0.62
CA VAL A 149 1.74 -24.88 -0.66
C VAL A 149 2.11 -23.43 -0.92
N GLY A 150 1.23 -22.49 -0.59
CA GLY A 150 1.50 -21.06 -0.70
C GLY A 150 2.65 -20.62 0.20
N ALA A 151 2.67 -21.04 1.47
CA ALA A 151 3.78 -20.73 2.39
C ALA A 151 5.13 -21.24 1.86
N MET A 152 5.18 -22.47 1.35
CA MET A 152 6.40 -23.03 0.75
C MET A 152 6.85 -22.26 -0.49
N ALA A 153 5.92 -21.90 -1.38
CA ALA A 153 6.20 -21.08 -2.55
C ALA A 153 6.73 -19.69 -2.14
N MET A 154 6.10 -19.05 -1.16
CA MET A 154 6.47 -17.72 -0.69
C MET A 154 7.79 -17.72 0.08
N LEU A 155 8.16 -18.80 0.77
CA LEU A 155 9.50 -18.96 1.34
C LEU A 155 10.60 -18.89 0.27
N MET A 156 10.37 -19.54 -0.89
CA MET A 156 11.30 -19.48 -2.02
C MET A 156 11.30 -18.10 -2.68
N ILE A 157 10.11 -17.51 -2.89
CA ILE A 157 9.98 -16.17 -3.47
C ILE A 157 10.62 -15.11 -2.57
N GLY A 158 10.45 -15.19 -1.25
CA GLY A 158 11.06 -14.29 -0.27
C GLY A 158 12.58 -14.28 -0.38
N LYS A 159 13.22 -15.45 -0.54
CA LYS A 159 14.68 -15.54 -0.79
C LYS A 159 15.10 -14.91 -2.11
N ARG A 160 14.30 -15.05 -3.17
CA ARG A 160 14.56 -14.40 -4.48
C ARG A 160 14.40 -12.88 -4.38
N LEU A 161 13.34 -12.42 -3.72
CA LEU A 161 13.06 -10.99 -3.51
C LEU A 161 14.14 -10.33 -2.65
N LYS A 162 14.63 -11.01 -1.60
CA LYS A 162 15.80 -10.57 -0.82
C LYS A 162 16.98 -10.21 -1.73
N LYS A 163 17.32 -11.09 -2.68
CA LYS A 163 18.40 -10.85 -3.65
C LYS A 163 18.05 -9.74 -4.64
N ARG A 164 16.84 -9.77 -5.22
CA ARG A 164 16.39 -8.78 -6.22
C ARG A 164 16.41 -7.35 -5.67
N HIS A 165 16.04 -7.16 -4.41
CA HIS A 165 15.96 -5.85 -3.77
C HIS A 165 17.20 -5.52 -2.92
N ASN A 166 18.30 -6.28 -3.08
CA ASN A 166 19.58 -6.05 -2.38
C ASN A 166 19.43 -5.88 -0.86
N LEU A 167 18.55 -6.67 -0.24
CA LEU A 167 18.37 -6.62 1.21
C LEU A 167 19.58 -7.24 1.94
N LYS A 168 19.78 -6.81 3.18
CA LYS A 168 20.89 -7.27 4.04
C LYS A 168 20.85 -8.78 4.27
N GLY A 169 21.99 -9.32 4.71
CA GLY A 169 22.14 -10.72 5.10
C GLY A 169 21.07 -11.17 6.10
N ASP A 170 20.81 -10.34 7.11
CA ASP A 170 19.58 -10.40 7.89
C ASP A 170 18.57 -9.37 7.36
N VAL A 171 17.45 -9.88 6.82
CA VAL A 171 16.37 -9.05 6.26
C VAL A 171 15.66 -8.20 7.30
N ARG A 172 15.73 -8.57 8.59
CA ARG A 172 15.18 -7.78 9.68
C ARG A 172 15.86 -6.43 9.80
N LEU A 173 17.18 -6.39 9.64
CA LEU A 173 17.92 -5.14 9.65
C LEU A 173 17.46 -4.20 8.54
N SER A 174 17.18 -4.70 7.33
CA SER A 174 16.61 -3.88 6.26
C SER A 174 15.22 -3.32 6.61
N LEU A 175 14.36 -4.13 7.25
CA LEU A 175 13.07 -3.65 7.72
C LEU A 175 13.24 -2.56 8.80
N TYR A 176 14.16 -2.76 9.74
CA TYR A 176 14.42 -1.79 10.80
C TYR A 176 15.00 -0.49 10.27
N ASP A 177 15.93 -0.57 9.32
CA ASP A 177 16.55 0.61 8.71
C ASP A 177 15.51 1.50 8.03
N GLU A 178 14.63 0.91 7.20
CA GLU A 178 13.60 1.67 6.48
C GLU A 178 12.58 2.28 7.45
N ASN A 179 12.18 1.55 8.50
CA ASN A 179 11.27 2.10 9.51
C ASN A 179 11.94 3.17 10.39
N ASN A 180 13.22 3.00 10.74
CA ASN A 180 13.98 4.01 11.47
C ASN A 180 14.25 5.24 10.59
N PHE A 181 14.41 5.08 9.28
CA PHE A 181 14.50 6.19 8.33
C PHE A 181 13.20 6.99 8.32
N TRP A 182 12.05 6.34 8.20
CA TRP A 182 10.74 7.00 8.33
C TRP A 182 10.60 7.76 9.66
N LEU A 183 10.89 7.11 10.79
CA LEU A 183 10.80 7.73 12.13
C LEU A 183 11.77 8.89 12.32
N LYS A 184 12.97 8.80 11.75
CA LYS A 184 13.95 9.90 11.78
C LYS A 184 13.42 11.12 11.06
N GLU A 185 12.82 10.95 9.89
CA GLU A 185 12.27 12.05 9.12
C GLU A 185 11.00 12.64 9.77
N LEU A 186 10.15 11.79 10.35
CA LEU A 186 9.03 12.24 11.19
C LEU A 186 9.50 13.07 12.40
N ARG A 187 10.55 12.60 13.09
CA ARG A 187 11.14 13.31 14.24
C ARG A 187 11.71 14.67 13.85
N LYS A 188 12.33 14.79 12.67
CA LYS A 188 12.80 16.09 12.15
C LYS A 188 11.66 17.07 11.96
N LYS A 189 10.49 16.57 11.55
CA LYS A 189 9.27 17.38 11.40
C LYS A 189 8.69 17.81 12.75
N GLY A 190 8.91 17.02 13.81
CA GLY A 190 8.50 17.34 15.17
C GLY A 190 6.98 17.30 15.38
N THR A 191 6.26 16.52 14.58
CA THR A 191 4.80 16.41 14.60
C THR A 191 4.37 14.94 14.79
N PRO A 192 3.12 14.68 15.25
CA PRO A 192 2.63 13.31 15.42
C PRO A 192 2.62 12.49 14.13
N PHE A 193 2.35 13.13 12.99
CA PHE A 193 2.25 12.51 11.68
C PHE A 193 3.06 13.29 10.64
N MET A 194 3.40 12.67 9.52
CA MET A 194 4.01 13.36 8.39
C MET A 194 3.05 14.41 7.81
N GLY A 195 1.74 14.32 8.03
CA GLY A 195 0.76 15.36 7.73
C GLY A 195 0.71 16.52 8.73
N GLY A 196 1.44 16.46 9.84
CA GLY A 196 1.37 17.43 10.93
C GLY A 196 0.53 16.91 12.10
N SER A 197 -0.51 17.64 12.50
CA SER A 197 -1.44 17.22 13.55
C SER A 197 -2.36 16.08 13.13
N GLU A 198 -2.57 15.90 11.83
CA GLU A 198 -3.39 14.84 11.26
C GLU A 198 -2.60 14.05 10.21
N PRO A 199 -2.93 12.76 9.99
CA PRO A 199 -2.30 11.97 8.93
C PRO A 199 -2.57 12.53 7.54
N ASN A 200 -1.56 12.49 6.67
CA ASN A 200 -1.74 12.76 5.24
C ASN A 200 -1.63 11.46 4.42
N LEU A 201 -1.60 11.57 3.08
CA LEU A 201 -1.50 10.38 2.22
C LEU A 201 -0.17 9.64 2.34
N ALA A 202 0.91 10.30 2.77
CA ALA A 202 2.17 9.62 3.05
C ALA A 202 2.05 8.74 4.30
N ASP A 203 1.48 9.27 5.37
CA ASP A 203 1.22 8.48 6.58
C ASP A 203 0.33 7.28 6.26
N LEU A 204 -0.76 7.48 5.52
CA LEU A 204 -1.68 6.41 5.10
C LEU A 204 -1.00 5.35 4.22
N ALA A 205 -0.09 5.76 3.33
CA ALA A 205 0.66 4.82 2.50
C ALA A 205 1.60 3.95 3.35
N VAL A 206 2.39 4.54 4.23
CA VAL A 206 3.31 3.80 5.13
C VAL A 206 2.53 2.92 6.09
N TYR A 207 1.46 3.46 6.68
CA TYR A 207 0.58 2.70 7.58
C TYR A 207 -0.06 1.53 6.86
N GLY A 208 -0.62 1.73 5.65
CA GLY A 208 -1.23 0.67 4.86
C GLY A 208 -0.26 -0.47 4.52
N VAL A 209 0.99 -0.13 4.18
CA VAL A 209 2.05 -1.12 3.94
C VAL A 209 2.30 -1.92 5.22
N LEU A 210 2.59 -1.28 6.36
CA LEU A 210 2.90 -1.99 7.61
C LEU A 210 1.69 -2.77 8.16
N ASN A 211 0.49 -2.23 8.03
CA ASN A 211 -0.75 -2.88 8.47
C ASN A 211 -1.00 -4.20 7.74
N SER A 212 -0.49 -4.36 6.51
CA SER A 212 -0.59 -5.63 5.77
C SER A 212 0.13 -6.80 6.47
N ILE A 213 1.04 -6.52 7.41
CA ILE A 213 1.79 -7.52 8.14
C ILE A 213 1.58 -7.45 9.66
N GLU A 214 0.60 -6.68 10.16
CA GLU A 214 0.41 -6.41 11.59
C GLU A 214 0.39 -7.69 12.46
N GLY A 215 -0.38 -8.70 12.05
CA GLY A 215 -0.47 -9.96 12.78
C GLY A 215 0.69 -10.92 12.57
N CYS A 216 1.65 -10.59 11.70
CA CYS A 216 2.81 -11.44 11.42
C CYS A 216 3.90 -11.26 12.48
N ASP A 217 4.69 -12.31 12.72
CA ASP A 217 5.82 -12.22 13.66
C ASP A 217 6.88 -11.19 13.25
N ALA A 218 6.97 -10.88 11.95
CA ALA A 218 7.82 -9.79 11.44
C ALA A 218 7.42 -8.41 11.99
N PHE A 219 6.13 -8.14 12.16
CA PHE A 219 5.68 -6.86 12.71
C PHE A 219 5.93 -6.78 14.21
N LYS A 220 5.64 -7.84 14.97
CA LYS A 220 5.97 -7.92 16.40
C LYS A 220 7.46 -7.70 16.66
N ASP A 221 8.31 -8.29 15.83
CA ASP A 221 9.75 -8.13 15.91
C ASP A 221 10.20 -6.70 15.55
N LEU A 222 9.58 -6.10 14.52
CA LEU A 222 9.78 -4.68 14.19
C LEU A 222 9.40 -3.75 15.34
N GLU A 223 8.26 -3.96 15.99
CA GLU A 223 7.83 -3.16 17.14
C GLU A 223 8.79 -3.28 18.32
N LYS A 224 9.29 -4.48 18.58
CA LYS A 224 10.24 -4.74 19.67
C LYS A 224 11.59 -4.04 19.45
N ASN A 225 12.04 -3.99 18.19
CA ASN A 225 13.40 -3.53 17.85
C ASN A 225 13.46 -2.10 17.30
N THR A 226 12.31 -1.41 17.17
CA THR A 226 12.25 -0.02 16.71
C THR A 226 11.31 0.80 17.59
N LYS A 227 11.15 2.10 17.27
CA LYS A 227 10.18 2.98 17.94
C LYS A 227 8.95 3.25 17.07
N ILE A 228 8.58 2.30 16.21
CA ILE A 228 7.46 2.47 15.27
C ILE A 228 6.09 2.47 15.96
N GLY A 229 5.97 1.72 17.07
CA GLY A 229 4.70 1.48 17.78
C GLY A 229 3.88 2.74 18.05
N PRO A 230 4.42 3.78 18.73
CA PRO A 230 3.66 5.00 19.03
C PRO A 230 3.04 5.67 17.79
N TRP A 231 3.79 5.79 16.69
CA TRP A 231 3.26 6.35 15.45
C TRP A 231 2.25 5.39 14.80
N TYR A 232 2.53 4.09 14.76
CA TYR A 232 1.67 3.10 14.13
C TYR A 232 0.30 3.00 14.81
N TYR A 233 0.26 2.93 16.15
CA TYR A 233 -0.99 2.89 16.89
C TYR A 233 -1.72 4.23 16.86
N GLY A 234 -0.99 5.36 16.80
CA GLY A 234 -1.59 6.66 16.53
C GLY A 234 -2.29 6.70 15.17
N MET A 235 -1.67 6.13 14.13
CA MET A 235 -2.27 5.96 12.81
C MET A 235 -3.50 5.05 12.85
N LYS A 236 -3.39 3.91 13.53
CA LYS A 236 -4.50 2.95 13.68
C LYS A 236 -5.70 3.58 14.35
N ALA A 237 -5.49 4.36 15.42
CA ALA A 237 -6.53 5.13 16.08
C ALA A 237 -7.14 6.19 15.16
N ALA A 238 -6.31 7.02 14.50
CA ALA A 238 -6.79 8.06 13.60
C ALA A 238 -7.63 7.52 12.43
N VAL A 239 -7.26 6.35 11.88
CA VAL A 239 -8.04 5.66 10.85
C VAL A 239 -9.33 5.06 11.43
N ALA A 240 -9.28 4.49 12.63
CA ALA A 240 -10.45 3.91 13.29
C ALA A 240 -11.49 4.97 13.70
N ASP A 241 -11.06 6.13 14.16
CA ASP A 241 -11.92 7.25 14.55
C ASP A 241 -12.60 7.90 13.34
N ARG A 242 -11.97 7.79 12.17
CA ARG A 242 -12.43 8.38 10.90
C ARG A 242 -12.85 7.32 9.88
N ARG A 243 -13.56 6.27 10.32
CA ARG A 243 -14.04 5.10 9.52
C ARG A 243 -14.97 5.41 8.33
N GLY A 244 -14.81 6.56 7.68
CA GLY A 244 -15.70 7.10 6.66
C GLY A 244 -16.98 7.58 7.31
N ALA A 245 -17.22 8.89 7.28
CA ALA A 245 -18.59 9.36 7.31
C ALA A 245 -19.17 9.14 5.91
N VAL A 246 -20.43 8.70 5.81
CA VAL A 246 -21.15 8.83 4.55
C VAL A 246 -21.15 10.30 4.20
N VAL A 247 -20.49 10.68 3.10
CA VAL A 247 -20.62 12.04 2.55
C VAL A 247 -22.04 12.12 2.02
N GLN A 248 -22.93 12.75 2.80
CA GLN A 248 -24.30 13.04 2.40
C GLN A 248 -24.33 14.18 1.39
#